data_AF-A0A8S3J4C5-F1
#
_entry.id   AF-A0A8S3J4C5-F1
#
_cell.length_a   1.000
_cell.length_b   1.000
_cell.length_c   1.000
_cell.angle_alpha   90.00
_cell.angle_beta   90.00
_cell.angle_gamma   90.00
#
_symmetry.space_group_name_H-M   'P 1'
#
loop_
_entity.id
_entity.type
_entity.pdbx_description
1 polymer ?
#
loop_
_entity_poly.entity_id
_entity_poly.type
_entity_poly.pdbx_seq_one_letter_code
_entity_poly.pdbx_strand_id
1 'polypeptide(L)'
;TSPKIVVSDRRDINVRSQIGGHLCGIRHAGLVKLMGVMNLPSPIHDERYSKWDRDLLIMVKSFTGTSMKKAVVETVAAENDTELMVSGDGFWQTRGFQSRHGAAALISCNTKPKVLDIETCSKTCNTCMGALSIKKSNPAKYDNIIRSHQCEKNYDKSSGAMESAAILII
;
A
#
# COMPACT_ATOMS: atom_id res chain seq x y z
N THR A 1 -20.44 19.43 -31.08
CA THR A 1 -19.84 20.16 -29.95
C THR A 1 -19.65 19.17 -28.82
N SER A 2 -18.41 18.90 -28.41
CA SER A 2 -18.16 17.99 -27.29
C SER A 2 -18.88 18.51 -26.04
N PRO A 3 -19.59 17.65 -25.29
CA PRO A 3 -20.37 18.08 -24.14
C PRO A 3 -19.47 18.78 -23.11
N LYS A 4 -19.92 19.92 -22.59
CA LYS A 4 -19.20 20.65 -21.53
C LYS A 4 -19.27 19.83 -20.25
N ILE A 5 -18.17 19.16 -19.95
CA ILE A 5 -17.99 18.36 -18.72
C ILE A 5 -18.08 19.29 -17.50
N VAL A 6 -19.04 19.04 -16.61
CA VAL A 6 -19.28 19.80 -15.37
C VAL A 6 -18.09 19.59 -14.42
N VAL A 7 -17.81 20.57 -13.54
CA VAL A 7 -16.63 20.57 -12.66
C VAL A 7 -16.57 19.35 -11.73
N SER A 8 -17.71 18.76 -11.37
CA SER A 8 -17.79 17.48 -10.64
C SER A 8 -17.23 16.30 -11.45
N ASP A 9 -17.57 16.22 -12.72
CA ASP A 9 -17.25 15.10 -13.60
C ASP A 9 -15.76 15.10 -13.99
N ARG A 10 -15.12 16.28 -14.03
CA ARG A 10 -13.67 16.41 -14.17
C ARG A 10 -12.89 15.84 -12.98
N ARG A 11 -13.48 15.82 -11.77
CA ARG A 11 -12.85 15.18 -10.60
C ARG A 11 -12.98 13.66 -10.70
N ASP A 12 -14.10 13.16 -11.19
CA ASP A 12 -14.38 11.73 -11.32
C ASP A 12 -13.39 11.03 -12.27
N ILE A 13 -13.15 11.56 -13.48
CA ILE A 13 -12.22 10.91 -14.42
C ILE A 13 -10.78 10.86 -13.90
N ASN A 14 -10.34 11.90 -13.20
CA ASN A 14 -8.99 11.96 -12.63
C ASN A 14 -8.83 10.97 -11.47
N VAL A 15 -9.83 10.86 -10.59
CA VAL A 15 -9.85 9.88 -9.50
C VAL A 15 -9.91 8.46 -10.05
N ARG A 16 -10.76 8.19 -11.04
CA ARG A 16 -10.84 6.88 -11.72
C ARG A 16 -9.52 6.51 -12.40
N SER A 17 -8.86 7.47 -13.05
CA SER A 17 -7.54 7.25 -13.66
C SER A 17 -6.50 6.87 -12.60
N GLN A 18 -6.51 7.53 -11.44
CA GLN A 18 -5.63 7.19 -10.32
C GLN A 18 -5.91 5.80 -9.75
N ILE A 19 -7.19 5.43 -9.56
CA ILE A 19 -7.59 4.08 -9.12
C ILE A 19 -7.15 3.04 -10.16
N GLY A 20 -7.40 3.29 -11.45
CA GLY A 20 -6.96 2.42 -12.53
C GLY A 20 -5.43 2.25 -12.55
N GLY A 21 -4.68 3.33 -12.32
CA GLY A 21 -3.23 3.28 -12.19
C GLY A 21 -2.74 2.43 -11.01
N HIS A 22 -3.49 2.41 -9.90
CA HIS A 22 -3.21 1.51 -8.76
C HIS A 22 -3.51 0.05 -9.09
N LEU A 23 -4.68 -0.23 -9.66
CA LEU A 23 -5.10 -1.58 -10.03
C LEU A 23 -4.16 -2.21 -11.07
N CYS A 24 -3.59 -1.41 -11.96
CA CYS A 24 -2.59 -1.86 -12.93
C CYS A 24 -1.15 -1.88 -12.38
N GLY A 25 -0.90 -1.41 -11.14
CA GLY A 25 0.45 -1.36 -10.55
C GLY A 25 1.40 -0.33 -11.18
N ILE A 26 0.91 0.59 -12.01
CA ILE A 26 1.72 1.55 -12.76
C ILE A 26 1.84 2.92 -12.05
N ARG A 27 0.85 3.25 -11.21
CA ARG A 27 0.72 4.52 -10.45
C ARG A 27 0.92 5.76 -11.35
N HIS A 28 1.26 6.91 -10.77
CA HIS A 28 1.41 8.19 -11.49
C HIS A 28 2.45 8.12 -12.61
N ALA A 29 3.65 7.65 -12.32
CA ALA A 29 4.74 7.61 -13.29
C ALA A 29 4.39 6.78 -14.54
N GLY A 30 3.69 5.66 -14.37
CA GLY A 30 3.25 4.87 -15.51
C GLY A 30 2.03 5.47 -16.23
N LEU A 31 1.12 6.15 -15.52
CA LEU A 31 0.04 6.93 -16.15
C LEU A 31 0.58 8.06 -17.03
N VAL A 32 1.61 8.79 -16.56
CA VAL A 32 2.29 9.83 -17.34
C VAL A 32 2.87 9.25 -18.63
N LYS A 33 3.54 8.09 -18.55
CA LYS A 33 4.08 7.40 -19.73
C LYS A 33 2.98 6.96 -20.70
N LEU A 34 1.92 6.35 -20.17
CA LEU A 34 0.78 5.87 -20.96
C LEU A 34 0.11 7.03 -21.71
N MET A 35 -0.19 8.12 -21.01
CA MET A 35 -0.79 9.31 -21.62
C MET A 35 0.14 9.96 -22.64
N GLY A 36 1.45 10.00 -22.37
CA GLY A 36 2.45 10.48 -23.31
C GLY A 36 2.48 9.68 -24.62
N VAL A 37 2.42 8.35 -24.55
CA VAL A 37 2.37 7.47 -25.75
C VAL A 37 1.07 7.69 -26.55
N MET A 38 -0.05 7.96 -25.89
CA MET A 38 -1.33 8.26 -26.53
C MET A 38 -1.45 9.71 -27.04
N ASN A 39 -0.41 10.53 -26.87
CA ASN A 39 -0.45 11.97 -27.15
C ASN A 39 -1.60 12.70 -26.42
N LEU A 40 -1.85 12.28 -25.18
CA LEU A 40 -2.81 12.89 -24.26
C LEU A 40 -2.09 13.84 -23.28
N PRO A 41 -2.79 14.84 -22.73
CA PRO A 41 -2.23 15.66 -21.67
C PRO A 41 -1.84 14.79 -20.47
N SER A 42 -0.78 15.20 -19.78
CA SER A 42 -0.32 14.56 -18.53
C SER A 42 -1.48 14.42 -17.53
N PRO A 43 -1.51 13.34 -16.72
CA PRO A 43 -2.49 13.21 -15.65
C PRO A 43 -2.33 14.35 -14.63
N ILE A 44 -3.18 14.34 -13.59
CA ILE A 44 -3.09 15.30 -12.49
C ILE A 44 -1.64 15.50 -11.99
N HIS A 45 -1.34 16.75 -11.61
CA HIS A 45 -0.04 17.12 -11.09
C HIS A 45 0.38 16.23 -9.91
N ASP A 46 1.66 15.89 -9.82
CA ASP A 46 2.20 14.92 -8.87
C ASP A 46 1.85 15.24 -7.41
N GLU A 47 1.92 16.51 -7.01
CA GLU A 47 1.54 16.95 -5.66
C GLU A 47 0.08 16.63 -5.32
N ARG A 48 -0.82 16.84 -6.29
CA ARG A 48 -2.25 16.56 -6.10
C ARG A 48 -2.51 15.06 -6.11
N TYR A 49 -1.82 14.32 -6.98
CA TYR A 49 -1.86 12.86 -6.99
C TYR A 49 -1.44 12.30 -5.62
N SER A 50 -0.30 12.74 -5.09
CA SER A 50 0.24 12.34 -3.80
C SER A 50 -0.64 12.72 -2.61
N LYS A 51 -1.41 13.80 -2.70
CA LYS A 51 -2.44 14.13 -1.70
C LYS A 51 -3.57 13.11 -1.74
N TRP A 52 -4.17 12.88 -2.90
CA TRP A 52 -5.27 11.93 -3.05
C TRP A 52 -4.86 10.48 -2.79
N ASP A 53 -3.59 10.13 -3.04
CA ASP A 53 -3.02 8.82 -2.73
C ASP A 53 -3.07 8.52 -1.23
N ARG A 54 -2.79 9.53 -0.39
CA ARG A 54 -2.90 9.43 1.06
C ARG A 54 -4.35 9.27 1.52
N ASP A 55 -5.26 10.06 0.94
CA ASP A 55 -6.68 9.97 1.26
C ASP A 55 -7.25 8.59 0.86
N LEU A 56 -6.85 8.07 -0.30
CA LEU A 56 -7.19 6.74 -0.78
C LEU A 56 -6.66 5.65 0.14
N LEU A 57 -5.41 5.76 0.59
CA LEU A 57 -4.79 4.81 1.53
C LEU A 57 -5.58 4.71 2.84
N ILE A 58 -6.01 5.84 3.41
CA ILE A 58 -6.80 5.87 4.65
C ILE A 58 -8.12 5.12 4.45
N MET A 59 -8.81 5.39 3.34
CA MET A 59 -10.07 4.72 3.00
C MET A 59 -9.88 3.21 2.81
N VAL A 60 -8.87 2.79 2.03
CA VAL A 60 -8.58 1.38 1.78
C VAL A 60 -8.23 0.65 3.07
N LYS A 61 -7.42 1.24 3.96
CA LYS A 61 -7.09 0.63 5.26
C LYS A 61 -8.34 0.41 6.13
N SER A 62 -9.23 1.39 6.20
CA SER A 62 -10.50 1.28 6.94
C SER A 62 -11.40 0.18 6.36
N PHE A 63 -11.52 0.13 5.04
CA PHE A 63 -12.31 -0.90 4.35
C PHE A 63 -11.71 -2.30 4.56
N THR A 64 -10.39 -2.43 4.44
CA THR A 64 -9.67 -3.69 4.64
C THR A 64 -9.90 -4.24 6.04
N GLY A 65 -9.77 -3.40 7.08
CA GLY A 65 -10.05 -3.81 8.46
C GLY A 65 -11.49 -4.29 8.68
N THR A 66 -12.47 -3.66 8.02
CA THR A 66 -13.87 -4.09 8.08
C THR A 66 -14.08 -5.41 7.33
N SER A 67 -13.49 -5.54 6.14
CA SER A 67 -13.56 -6.73 5.31
C SER A 67 -12.94 -7.95 5.99
N MET A 68 -11.77 -7.80 6.62
CA MET A 68 -11.07 -8.88 7.33
C MET A 68 -11.84 -9.34 8.57
N LYS A 69 -12.39 -8.41 9.37
CA LYS A 69 -13.30 -8.76 10.48
C LYS A 69 -14.51 -9.57 10.02
N LYS A 70 -15.11 -9.16 8.90
CA LYS A 70 -16.24 -9.89 8.31
C LYS A 70 -15.81 -11.28 7.82
N ALA A 71 -14.62 -11.39 7.22
CA ALA A 71 -14.07 -12.66 6.77
C ALA A 71 -13.88 -13.67 7.93
N VAL A 72 -13.40 -13.21 9.09
CA VAL A 72 -13.29 -14.05 10.29
C VAL A 72 -14.67 -14.57 10.72
N VAL A 73 -15.67 -13.70 10.85
CA VAL A 73 -17.03 -14.08 11.26
C VAL A 73 -17.65 -15.09 10.28
N GLU A 74 -17.50 -14.85 8.98
CA GLU A 74 -18.00 -15.76 7.94
C GLU A 74 -17.28 -17.12 7.96
N THR A 75 -15.99 -17.13 8.30
CA THR A 75 -15.19 -18.38 8.36
C THR A 75 -15.56 -19.20 9.59
N VAL A 76 -15.67 -18.57 10.77
CA VAL A 76 -16.12 -19.23 12.01
C VAL A 76 -17.53 -19.83 11.84
N ALA A 77 -18.43 -19.08 11.20
CA ALA A 77 -19.79 -19.56 10.94
C ALA A 77 -19.83 -20.72 9.94
N ALA A 78 -18.92 -20.77 8.97
CA ALA A 78 -18.85 -21.82 7.96
C ALA A 78 -18.28 -23.13 8.51
N GLU A 79 -17.24 -23.06 9.35
CA GLU A 79 -16.63 -24.24 9.98
C GLU A 79 -17.39 -24.68 11.25
N ASN A 80 -18.26 -23.82 11.79
CA ASN A 80 -18.91 -23.99 13.09
C ASN A 80 -17.89 -24.23 14.22
N ASP A 81 -16.72 -23.60 14.10
CA ASP A 81 -15.61 -23.70 15.02
C ASP A 81 -14.87 -22.36 15.09
N THR A 82 -14.37 -22.03 16.28
CA THR A 82 -13.50 -20.88 16.53
C THR A 82 -12.02 -21.21 16.30
N GLU A 83 -11.65 -22.49 16.32
CA GLU A 83 -10.29 -22.94 16.00
C GLU A 83 -10.14 -23.13 14.49
N LEU A 84 -9.66 -22.08 13.83
CA LEU A 84 -9.51 -22.08 12.38
C LEU A 84 -8.13 -22.62 11.97
N MET A 85 -8.12 -23.56 11.03
CA MET A 85 -6.90 -23.88 10.29
C MET A 85 -6.56 -22.72 9.35
N VAL A 86 -5.32 -22.24 9.42
CA VAL A 86 -4.84 -21.09 8.64
C VAL A 86 -3.55 -21.43 7.90
N SER A 87 -3.33 -20.72 6.80
CA SER A 87 -2.09 -20.73 6.02
C SER A 87 -1.60 -19.29 5.88
N GLY A 88 -0.28 -19.10 5.86
CA GLY A 88 0.33 -17.80 5.60
C GLY A 88 0.95 -17.79 4.20
N ASP A 89 0.78 -16.69 3.47
CA ASP A 89 1.41 -16.46 2.17
C ASP A 89 2.10 -15.10 2.14
N GLY A 90 3.39 -15.08 1.79
CA GLY A 90 4.21 -13.88 1.68
C GLY A 90 4.34 -13.36 0.25
N PHE A 91 4.42 -12.04 0.10
CA PHE A 91 4.79 -11.40 -1.16
C PHE A 91 5.83 -10.30 -0.99
N TRP A 92 6.66 -10.12 -2.02
CA TRP A 92 7.74 -9.13 -2.06
C TRP A 92 7.57 -8.21 -3.26
N GLN A 93 7.96 -6.94 -3.09
CA GLN A 93 7.92 -5.97 -4.19
C GLN A 93 8.87 -6.35 -5.34
N THR A 94 10.03 -6.90 -5.03
CA THR A 94 11.03 -7.31 -6.04
C THR A 94 11.45 -8.75 -5.85
N ARG A 95 11.72 -9.46 -6.95
CA ARG A 95 12.33 -10.79 -6.92
C ARG A 95 13.79 -10.72 -6.44
N GLY A 96 14.27 -11.84 -5.90
CA GLY A 96 15.59 -11.92 -5.28
C GLY A 96 15.55 -11.37 -3.85
N PHE A 97 16.36 -11.95 -2.95
CA PHE A 97 16.37 -11.68 -1.51
C PHE A 97 16.84 -10.26 -1.10
N GLN A 98 16.58 -9.26 -1.94
CA GLN A 98 16.95 -7.85 -1.79
C GLN A 98 15.73 -6.92 -1.67
N SER A 99 14.51 -7.47 -1.60
CA SER A 99 13.30 -6.63 -1.49
C SER A 99 13.34 -5.74 -0.25
N ARG A 100 12.99 -4.47 -0.42
CA ARG A 100 12.87 -3.48 0.67
C ARG A 100 11.50 -3.48 1.31
N HIS A 101 10.50 -3.99 0.60
CA HIS A 101 9.12 -4.05 1.01
C HIS A 101 8.57 -5.46 0.78
N GLY A 102 7.76 -5.93 1.72
CA GLY A 102 7.00 -7.16 1.59
C GLY A 102 5.74 -7.08 2.42
N ALA A 103 4.88 -8.07 2.29
CA ALA A 103 3.79 -8.31 3.21
C ALA A 103 3.53 -9.81 3.32
N ALA A 104 2.78 -10.21 4.33
CA ALA A 104 2.21 -11.54 4.42
C ALA A 104 0.71 -11.44 4.71
N ALA A 105 -0.04 -12.39 4.15
CA ALA A 105 -1.46 -12.55 4.40
C ALA A 105 -1.69 -13.86 5.16
N LEU A 106 -2.54 -13.80 6.19
CA LEU A 106 -3.08 -14.98 6.85
C LEU A 106 -4.40 -15.35 6.19
N ILE A 107 -4.54 -16.60 5.76
CA ILE A 107 -5.62 -17.09 4.91
C ILE A 107 -6.27 -18.30 5.59
N SER A 108 -7.60 -18.38 5.59
CA SER A 108 -8.30 -19.57 6.07
C SER A 108 -8.11 -20.79 5.16
N CYS A 109 -7.88 -21.96 5.75
CA CYS A 109 -7.71 -23.22 5.04
C CYS A 109 -9.03 -23.98 4.91
N ASN A 110 -10.00 -23.40 4.20
CA ASN A 110 -11.28 -24.05 3.93
C ASN A 110 -11.66 -24.07 2.45
N THR A 111 -12.85 -24.57 2.14
CA THR A 111 -13.35 -24.68 0.75
C THR A 111 -13.47 -23.34 0.02
N LYS A 112 -13.60 -22.23 0.76
CA LYS A 112 -13.70 -20.85 0.24
C LYS A 112 -12.74 -19.95 1.04
N PRO A 113 -11.43 -20.05 0.77
CA PRO A 113 -10.41 -19.37 1.56
C PRO A 113 -10.60 -17.86 1.52
N LYS A 114 -10.39 -17.22 2.67
CA LYS A 114 -10.50 -15.77 2.85
C LYS A 114 -9.26 -15.25 3.56
N VAL A 115 -8.89 -14.00 3.25
CA VAL A 115 -7.83 -13.30 3.97
C VAL A 115 -8.39 -12.83 5.31
N LEU A 116 -7.78 -13.32 6.39
CA LEU A 116 -8.15 -13.03 7.78
C LEU A 116 -7.36 -11.86 8.34
N ASP A 117 -6.09 -11.71 7.94
CA ASP A 117 -5.26 -10.55 8.28
C ASP A 117 -4.13 -10.34 7.26
N ILE A 118 -3.54 -9.14 7.25
CA ILE A 118 -2.39 -8.78 6.41
C ILE A 118 -1.44 -7.91 7.22
N GLU A 119 -0.16 -8.28 7.24
CA GLU A 119 0.90 -7.46 7.84
C GLU A 119 1.97 -7.08 6.80
N THR A 120 2.34 -5.81 6.79
CA THR A 120 3.34 -5.27 5.84
C THR A 120 4.70 -5.08 6.51
N CYS A 121 5.78 -5.55 5.87
CA CYS A 121 7.14 -5.35 6.30
C CYS A 121 7.88 -4.33 5.41
N SER A 122 8.55 -3.37 6.02
CA SER A 122 9.32 -2.34 5.33
C SER A 122 10.69 -2.14 5.98
N LYS A 123 11.73 -2.26 5.14
CA LYS A 123 13.13 -2.00 5.53
C LYS A 123 13.50 -0.54 5.45
N THR A 124 12.67 0.30 4.83
CA THR A 124 13.02 1.69 4.55
C THR A 124 11.83 2.62 4.68
N CYS A 125 12.08 3.83 5.15
CA CYS A 125 11.10 4.90 5.21
C CYS A 125 11.55 6.04 4.29
N ASN A 126 10.64 6.55 3.46
CA ASN A 126 10.94 7.62 2.51
C ASN A 126 11.38 8.90 3.24
N THR A 127 10.73 9.23 4.37
CA THR A 127 11.09 10.39 5.21
C THR A 127 12.50 10.26 5.77
N CYS A 128 12.86 9.09 6.30
CA CYS A 128 14.23 8.82 6.79
C CYS A 128 15.26 8.96 5.66
N MET A 129 15.00 8.34 4.51
CA MET A 129 15.90 8.38 3.35
C MET A 129 16.10 9.81 2.84
N GLY A 130 15.02 10.60 2.75
CA GLY A 130 15.10 12.01 2.36
C GLY A 130 15.88 12.86 3.36
N ALA A 131 15.69 12.62 4.67
CA ALA A 131 16.38 13.35 5.73
C ALA A 131 17.90 13.13 5.73
N LEU A 132 18.42 12.03 5.18
CA LEU A 132 19.86 11.79 5.06
C LEU A 132 20.60 12.90 4.31
N SER A 133 19.94 13.54 3.34
CA SER A 133 20.51 14.65 2.55
C SER A 133 20.86 15.88 3.40
N ILE A 134 20.10 16.14 4.47
CA ILE A 134 20.28 17.29 5.36
C ILE A 134 21.11 16.96 6.61
N LYS A 135 21.44 15.69 6.83
CA LYS A 135 22.16 15.22 8.03
C LYS A 135 23.48 15.96 8.24
N LYS A 136 24.23 16.23 7.16
CA LYS A 136 25.52 16.92 7.22
C LYS A 136 25.37 18.45 7.29
N SER A 137 24.40 19.01 6.59
CA SER A 137 24.24 20.47 6.49
C SER A 137 23.47 21.08 7.66
N ASN A 138 22.52 20.34 8.24
CA ASN A 138 21.74 20.80 9.39
C ASN A 138 21.36 19.61 10.30
N PRO A 139 22.28 19.19 11.18
CA PRO A 139 22.07 18.07 12.11
C PRO A 139 20.86 18.25 13.03
N ALA A 140 20.62 19.47 13.53
CA ALA A 140 19.49 19.76 14.41
C ALA A 140 18.14 19.53 13.72
N LYS A 141 18.02 19.96 12.45
CA LYS A 141 16.82 19.70 11.65
C LYS A 141 16.65 18.21 11.33
N TYR A 142 17.74 17.51 11.06
CA TYR A 142 17.70 16.05 10.87
C TYR A 142 17.16 15.34 12.11
N ASP A 143 17.69 15.63 13.29
CA ASP A 143 17.25 15.00 14.54
C ASP A 143 15.78 15.29 14.85
N ASN A 144 15.32 16.51 14.58
CA ASN A 144 13.91 16.86 14.74
C ASN A 144 13.02 16.01 13.82
N ILE A 145 13.37 15.85 12.54
CA ILE A 145 12.58 15.04 11.60
C ILE A 145 12.56 13.57 12.07
N ILE A 146 13.71 13.00 12.40
CA ILE A 146 13.80 11.60 12.81
C ILE A 146 12.99 11.32 14.07
N ARG A 147 12.93 12.26 15.03
CA ARG A 147 12.16 12.11 16.27
C ARG A 147 10.66 12.37 16.11
N SER A 148 10.27 13.26 15.20
CA SER A 148 8.87 13.72 15.08
C SER A 148 8.04 12.93 14.08
N HIS A 149 8.66 12.32 13.08
CA HIS A 149 7.90 11.59 12.05
C HIS A 149 7.47 10.21 12.55
N GLN A 150 6.33 9.75 12.03
CA GLN A 150 5.92 8.35 12.16
C GLN A 150 6.74 7.51 11.17
N CYS A 151 7.72 6.78 11.69
CA CYS A 151 8.59 5.96 10.85
C CYS A 151 7.83 4.77 10.26
N GLU A 152 7.89 4.62 8.94
CA GLU A 152 7.28 3.50 8.21
C GLU A 152 8.17 2.26 8.17
N LYS A 153 9.43 2.37 8.60
CA LYS A 153 10.35 1.23 8.67
C LYS A 153 10.03 0.44 9.94
N ASN A 154 9.59 -0.80 9.77
CA ASN A 154 9.23 -1.72 10.85
C ASN A 154 10.02 -3.05 10.80
N TYR A 155 10.96 -3.20 9.87
CA TYR A 155 11.71 -4.43 9.68
C TYR A 155 13.20 -4.19 9.39
N ASP A 156 14.08 -4.95 10.03
CA ASP A 156 15.54 -4.76 9.96
C ASP A 156 16.34 -5.99 9.48
N LYS A 157 15.69 -7.15 9.32
CA LYS A 157 16.37 -8.41 9.00
C LYS A 157 16.44 -8.66 7.48
N SER A 158 16.79 -9.90 7.10
CA SER A 158 16.91 -10.32 5.69
C SER A 158 15.54 -10.32 5.00
N SER A 159 15.51 -10.00 3.71
CA SER A 159 14.24 -9.90 2.98
C SER A 159 13.51 -11.26 2.89
N GLY A 160 14.25 -12.36 2.88
CA GLY A 160 13.67 -13.71 2.91
C GLY A 160 12.99 -14.08 4.23
N ALA A 161 13.30 -13.39 5.33
CA ALA A 161 12.67 -13.62 6.63
C ALA A 161 11.50 -12.65 6.90
N MET A 162 11.10 -11.82 5.92
CA MET A 162 9.98 -10.88 6.08
C MET A 162 8.65 -11.61 6.22
N GLU A 163 8.45 -12.65 5.43
CA GLU A 163 7.23 -13.45 5.43
C GLU A 163 6.97 -14.08 6.80
N SER A 164 7.95 -14.82 7.31
CA SER A 164 7.83 -15.45 8.63
C SER A 164 7.67 -14.42 9.75
N ALA A 165 8.35 -13.28 9.67
CA ALA A 165 8.19 -12.22 10.66
C ALA A 165 6.80 -11.56 10.61
N ALA A 166 6.26 -11.34 9.42
CA ALA A 166 4.92 -10.78 9.26
C ALA A 166 3.84 -11.76 9.77
N ILE A 167 3.97 -13.05 9.45
CA ILE A 167 3.04 -14.09 9.93
C ILE A 167 3.06 -14.21 11.45
N LEU A 168 4.20 -13.99 12.11
CA LEU A 168 4.31 -14.02 13.57
C LEU A 168 3.68 -12.81 14.28
N ILE A 169 3.45 -11.71 13.55
CA ILE A 169 2.85 -10.49 14.09
C ILE A 169 1.33 -10.57 14.05
N ILE A 170 0.78 -11.25 13.03
CA ILE A 170 -0.65 -11.55 12.89
C ILE A 170 -1.06 -12.55 13.97
#